data_AF-A0A496UYY3-F1
#
_entry.id   AF-A0A496UYY3-F1
#
_cell.length_a   1.000
_cell.length_b   1.000
_cell.length_c   1.000
_cell.angle_alpha   90.00
_cell.angle_beta   90.00
_cell.angle_gamma   90.00
#
_symmetry.space_group_name_H-M   'P 1'
#
loop_
_entity.id
_entity.type
_entity.pdbx_description
1 polymer ?
#
loop_
_entity_poly.entity_id
_entity_poly.type
_entity_poly.pdbx_seq_one_letter_code
_entity_poly.pdbx_strand_id
1 'polypeptide(L)'
;MRGLAEPIAKISTPSCLGKLLTRAAANSECKSPTHQNQAQAHLGDLVDRAAAKKQRITLTYQNQVFVAIVPIEDDELFEEIEDGIDNANADDALKEGGQPIPWEQIKTELGL
;
A
#
# COMPACT_ATOMS: atom_id res chain seq x y z
N MET A 1 -29.02 21.36 -4.37
CA MET A 1 -27.79 21.96 -3.81
C MET A 1 -26.61 21.47 -4.59
N ARG A 2 -25.79 22.41 -5.08
CA ARG A 2 -24.63 22.17 -5.94
C ARG A 2 -23.47 21.66 -5.09
N GLY A 3 -22.83 20.59 -5.52
CA GLY A 3 -21.52 20.14 -5.05
C GLY A 3 -20.80 19.55 -6.25
N LEU A 4 -20.23 20.45 -7.06
CA LEU A 4 -19.46 20.09 -8.25
C LEU A 4 -18.19 19.39 -7.77
N ALA A 5 -18.01 18.12 -8.15
CA ALA A 5 -16.72 17.47 -8.05
C ALA A 5 -15.76 18.18 -9.01
N GLU A 6 -14.73 18.81 -8.46
CA GLU A 6 -13.67 19.45 -9.24
C GLU A 6 -12.89 18.39 -10.03
N PRO A 7 -12.53 18.64 -11.30
CA PRO A 7 -11.72 17.70 -12.06
C PRO A 7 -10.28 17.71 -11.54
N ILE A 8 -9.83 16.55 -11.09
CA ILE A 8 -8.45 16.26 -10.69
C ILE A 8 -7.51 16.68 -11.81
N ALA A 9 -6.49 17.46 -11.43
CA ALA A 9 -5.52 18.11 -12.29
C ALA A 9 -4.97 17.19 -13.40
N LYS A 10 -5.16 17.62 -14.66
CA LYS A 10 -4.43 17.07 -15.80
C LYS A 10 -2.97 17.48 -15.67
N ILE A 11 -2.09 16.51 -15.44
CA ILE A 11 -0.65 16.71 -15.52
C ILE A 11 -0.31 16.96 -16.99
N SER A 12 -0.05 18.23 -17.31
CA SER A 12 0.45 18.68 -18.60
C SER A 12 1.86 18.11 -18.83
N THR A 13 2.03 17.31 -19.85
CA THR A 13 3.35 16.91 -20.34
C THR A 13 4.08 18.14 -20.89
N PRO A 14 5.41 18.29 -20.66
CA PRO A 14 6.16 19.34 -21.32
C PRO A 14 6.35 18.95 -22.79
N SER A 15 5.68 19.68 -23.66
CA SER A 15 5.90 19.71 -25.10
C SER A 15 7.34 20.14 -25.38
N CYS A 16 8.20 19.18 -25.70
CA CYS A 16 9.52 19.44 -26.26
C CYS A 16 9.36 19.82 -27.73
N LEU A 17 9.06 21.08 -28.05
CA LEU A 17 9.29 21.58 -29.41
C LEU A 17 9.55 23.10 -29.40
N GLY A 18 10.80 23.44 -29.74
CA GLY A 18 11.15 24.74 -30.32
C GLY A 18 11.85 25.72 -29.39
N LYS A 19 13.18 25.85 -29.57
CA LYS A 19 13.77 27.04 -30.21
C LYS A 19 15.26 26.82 -30.49
N LEU A 20 15.60 26.99 -31.76
CA LEU A 20 16.95 27.14 -32.30
C LEU A 20 17.58 28.48 -31.84
N LEU A 21 18.92 28.50 -31.84
CA LEU A 21 19.84 29.67 -31.74
C LEU A 21 20.01 30.20 -30.31
N THR A 22 21.16 30.02 -29.64
CA THR A 22 22.43 30.74 -29.91
C THR A 22 23.58 30.07 -29.13
N ARG A 23 24.79 30.08 -29.71
CA ARG A 23 26.04 29.60 -29.09
C ARG A 23 26.37 30.40 -27.81
N ALA A 24 26.48 29.69 -26.69
CA ALA A 24 27.48 29.97 -25.65
C ALA A 24 27.75 28.65 -24.93
N ALA A 25 29.02 28.22 -24.96
CA ALA A 25 29.48 27.04 -24.24
C ALA A 25 29.38 27.30 -22.72
N ALA A 26 28.44 26.63 -22.07
CA ALA A 26 28.49 26.38 -20.65
C ALA A 26 28.35 24.86 -20.47
N ASN A 27 29.42 24.23 -19.99
CA ASN A 27 29.37 22.89 -19.42
C ASN A 27 28.30 22.89 -18.32
N SER A 28 27.11 22.43 -18.66
CA SER A 28 26.18 21.90 -17.68
C SER A 28 26.04 20.44 -18.03
N GLU A 29 26.66 19.59 -17.20
CA GLU A 29 26.35 18.18 -17.20
C GLU A 29 24.84 18.04 -17.04
N CYS A 30 24.18 17.59 -18.10
CA CYS A 30 22.82 17.10 -18.03
C CYS A 30 22.85 15.83 -17.16
N LYS A 31 22.86 15.99 -15.83
CA LYS A 31 22.39 14.94 -14.94
C LYS A 31 20.90 14.81 -15.22
N SER A 32 20.54 13.76 -15.96
CA SER A 32 19.15 13.33 -16.07
C SER A 32 18.58 13.20 -14.65
N PRO A 33 17.37 13.71 -14.37
CA PRO A 33 16.76 13.53 -13.07
C PRO A 33 16.58 12.03 -12.86
N THR A 34 17.31 11.48 -11.91
CA THR A 34 17.20 10.08 -11.53
C THR A 34 15.76 9.86 -11.08
N HIS A 35 14.98 9.10 -11.85
CA HIS A 35 13.57 8.77 -11.56
C HIS A 35 13.35 8.13 -10.17
N GLN A 36 14.43 7.72 -9.50
CA GLN A 36 14.42 7.14 -8.16
C GLN A 36 13.98 8.13 -7.06
N ASN A 37 14.26 9.43 -7.20
CA ASN A 37 13.99 10.41 -6.13
C ASN A 37 12.52 10.83 -6.01
N GLN A 38 11.76 10.85 -7.10
CA GLN A 38 10.35 11.30 -7.07
C GLN A 38 9.41 10.22 -6.50
N ALA A 39 9.61 8.94 -6.87
CA ALA A 39 8.78 7.85 -6.36
C ALA A 39 8.94 7.62 -4.85
N GLN A 40 10.17 7.77 -4.32
CA GLN A 40 10.42 7.68 -2.88
C GLN A 40 9.81 8.86 -2.10
N ALA A 41 9.90 10.08 -2.65
CA ALA A 41 9.29 11.26 -2.03
C ALA A 41 7.76 11.09 -1.86
N HIS A 42 7.09 10.47 -2.83
CA HIS A 42 5.65 10.21 -2.75
C HIS A 42 5.26 9.12 -1.74
N LEU A 43 6.09 8.09 -1.52
CA LEU A 43 5.79 7.06 -0.53
C LEU A 43 5.96 7.60 0.90
N GLY A 44 7.00 8.40 1.15
CA GLY A 44 7.22 9.04 2.45
C GLY A 44 6.01 9.86 2.90
N ASP A 45 5.46 10.68 2.01
CA ASP A 45 4.24 11.47 2.29
C ASP A 45 3.03 10.60 2.65
N LEU A 46 2.87 9.42 2.02
CA LEU A 46 1.77 8.51 2.32
C LEU A 46 1.96 7.85 3.69
N VAL A 47 3.19 7.45 4.02
CA VAL A 47 3.53 6.89 5.33
C VAL A 47 3.33 7.95 6.43
N ASP A 48 3.79 9.19 6.22
CA ASP A 48 3.62 10.27 7.18
C ASP A 48 2.13 10.60 7.42
N ARG A 49 1.30 10.53 6.37
CA ARG A 49 -0.15 10.69 6.51
C ARG A 49 -0.76 9.56 7.34
N ALA A 50 -0.30 8.32 7.16
CA ALA A 50 -0.77 7.22 7.98
C ALA A 50 -0.31 7.35 9.44
N ALA A 51 0.98 7.58 9.65
CA ALA A 51 1.57 7.65 10.98
C ALA A 51 1.13 8.89 11.77
N ALA A 52 1.23 10.09 11.18
CA ALA A 52 0.98 11.35 11.89
C ALA A 52 -0.49 11.78 11.87
N LYS A 53 -1.20 11.53 10.76
CA LYS A 53 -2.61 11.94 10.61
C LYS A 53 -3.60 10.79 10.84
N LYS A 54 -3.11 9.60 11.21
CA LYS A 54 -3.92 8.40 11.45
C LYS A 54 -4.84 8.05 10.27
N GLN A 55 -4.35 8.29 9.05
CA GLN A 55 -5.10 8.01 7.82
C GLN A 55 -4.84 6.57 7.35
N ARG A 56 -5.91 5.85 7.04
CA ARG A 56 -5.84 4.55 6.36
C ARG A 56 -5.86 4.79 4.85
N ILE A 57 -4.90 4.25 4.12
CA ILE A 57 -4.71 4.54 2.69
C ILE A 57 -4.62 3.21 1.94
N THR A 58 -5.37 3.08 0.85
CA THR A 58 -5.27 1.94 -0.07
C THR A 58 -4.69 2.39 -1.40
N LEU A 59 -3.72 1.62 -1.92
CA LEU A 59 -3.17 1.80 -3.25
C LEU A 59 -3.75 0.74 -4.18
N THR A 60 -4.20 1.18 -5.36
CA THR A 60 -4.80 0.32 -6.38
C THR A 60 -3.87 0.22 -7.59
N TYR A 61 -3.57 -1.01 -8.02
CA TYR A 61 -2.83 -1.32 -9.24
C TYR A 61 -3.69 -2.21 -10.14
N GLN A 62 -3.79 -1.88 -11.43
CA GLN A 62 -4.66 -2.59 -12.39
C GLN A 62 -6.09 -2.83 -11.86
N ASN A 63 -6.69 -1.80 -11.25
CA ASN A 63 -8.03 -1.85 -10.65
C ASN A 63 -8.19 -2.82 -9.45
N GLN A 64 -7.09 -3.32 -8.89
CA GLN A 64 -7.09 -4.16 -7.69
C GLN A 64 -6.38 -3.45 -6.54
N VAL A 65 -6.93 -3.52 -5.33
CA VAL A 65 -6.23 -3.06 -4.13
C VAL A 65 -4.99 -3.94 -3.96
N PHE A 66 -3.82 -3.32 -3.95
CA PHE A 66 -2.55 -4.03 -3.90
C PHE A 66 -1.81 -3.80 -2.58
N VAL A 67 -1.94 -2.61 -1.99
CA VAL A 67 -1.31 -2.27 -0.70
C VAL A 67 -2.28 -1.46 0.14
N ALA A 68 -2.34 -1.77 1.43
CA ALA A 68 -2.94 -0.93 2.45
C ALA A 68 -1.83 -0.40 3.37
N ILE A 69 -1.88 0.89 3.69
CA ILE A 69 -1.04 1.54 4.69
C ILE A 69 -1.97 1.95 5.82
N VAL A 70 -1.72 1.40 7.00
CA VAL A 70 -2.50 1.62 8.22
C VAL A 70 -1.59 2.17 9.32
N PRO A 71 -2.12 2.98 10.25
CA PRO A 71 -1.40 3.34 11.46
C PRO A 71 -1.01 2.09 12.26
N ILE A 72 0.16 2.11 12.89
CA ILE A 72 0.65 0.97 13.69
C ILE A 72 -0.24 0.73 14.92
N GLU A 73 -0.98 1.74 15.38
CA GLU A 73 -1.91 1.58 16.50
C GLU A 73 -3.13 0.73 16.15
N ASP A 74 -3.39 0.49 14.87
CA ASP A 74 -4.45 -0.44 14.45
C ASP A 74 -4.00 -1.91 14.52
N ASP A 75 -2.70 -2.17 14.70
CA ASP A 75 -2.12 -3.53 14.75
C ASP A 75 -2.79 -4.36 15.87
N GLU A 76 -2.83 -3.81 17.09
CA GLU A 76 -3.50 -4.45 18.24
C GLU A 76 -4.99 -4.72 17.96
N LEU A 77 -5.67 -3.81 17.26
CA LEU A 77 -7.08 -4.00 16.90
C LEU A 77 -7.26 -5.14 15.88
N PHE A 78 -6.34 -5.31 14.94
CA PHE A 78 -6.42 -6.39 13.97
C PHE A 78 -6.21 -7.75 14.64
N GLU A 79 -5.24 -7.85 15.55
CA GLU A 79 -4.98 -9.06 16.34
C GLU A 79 -6.19 -9.42 17.21
N GLU A 80 -6.81 -8.46 17.92
CA GLU A 80 -8.01 -8.71 18.72
C GLU A 80 -9.19 -9.24 17.89
N ILE A 81 -9.35 -8.74 16.67
CA ILE A 81 -10.40 -9.20 15.73
C ILE A 81 -10.08 -10.60 15.22
N GLU A 82 -8.82 -10.87 14.84
CA GLU A 82 -8.37 -12.19 14.40
C GLU A 82 -8.58 -13.22 15.51
N ASP A 83 -8.10 -12.94 16.72
CA ASP A 83 -8.27 -13.80 17.89
C ASP A 83 -9.75 -14.14 18.11
N GLY A 84 -10.65 -13.15 17.98
CA GLY A 84 -12.09 -13.37 18.08
C GLY A 84 -12.63 -14.35 17.04
N ILE A 85 -12.16 -14.25 15.80
CA ILE A 85 -12.55 -15.13 14.69
C ILE A 85 -11.97 -16.53 14.87
N ASP A 86 -10.70 -16.63 15.23
CA ASP A 86 -10.00 -17.91 15.43
C ASP A 86 -10.58 -18.69 16.60
N ASN A 87 -10.89 -18.02 17.71
CA ASN A 87 -11.60 -18.64 18.83
C ASN A 87 -12.98 -19.14 18.43
N ALA A 88 -13.74 -18.36 17.65
CA ALA A 88 -15.05 -18.79 17.16
C ALA A 88 -14.95 -20.00 16.24
N ASN A 89 -13.96 -20.03 15.33
CA ASN A 89 -13.70 -21.16 14.45
C ASN A 89 -13.29 -22.41 15.23
N ALA A 90 -12.46 -22.27 16.26
CA ALA A 90 -12.08 -23.38 17.14
C ALA A 90 -13.29 -23.94 17.91
N ASP A 91 -14.13 -23.06 18.46
CA ASP A 91 -15.37 -23.45 19.13
C ASP A 91 -16.33 -24.19 18.20
N ASP A 92 -16.45 -23.75 16.94
CA ASP A 92 -17.30 -24.40 15.95
C ASP A 92 -16.75 -25.77 15.54
N ALA A 93 -15.43 -25.90 15.34
CA ALA A 93 -14.80 -27.20 15.07
C ALA A 93 -15.01 -28.21 16.21
N LEU A 94 -15.02 -27.76 17.47
CA LEU A 94 -15.34 -28.62 18.62
C LEU A 94 -16.80 -29.09 18.60
N LYS A 95 -17.73 -28.28 18.09
CA LYS A 95 -19.16 -28.61 18.00
C LYS A 95 -19.48 -29.54 16.83
N GLU A 96 -18.71 -29.50 15.74
CA GLU A 96 -18.88 -30.40 14.59
C GLU A 96 -18.76 -31.88 14.98
N GLY A 97 -17.96 -32.17 16.01
CA GLY A 97 -17.72 -33.53 16.51
C GLY A 97 -16.80 -34.35 15.60
N GLY A 98 -16.70 -35.65 15.88
CA GLY A 98 -15.73 -36.54 15.23
C GLY A 98 -14.48 -36.79 16.08
N GLN A 99 -13.52 -37.53 15.53
CA GLN A 99 -12.25 -37.78 16.21
C GLN A 99 -11.27 -36.64 15.89
N PRO A 100 -10.74 -35.93 16.91
CA PRO A 100 -9.77 -34.88 16.67
C PRO A 100 -8.49 -35.46 16.05
N ILE A 101 -7.91 -34.74 15.10
CA ILE A 101 -6.65 -35.14 14.46
C ILE A 101 -5.51 -34.86 15.45
N PRO A 102 -4.67 -35.86 15.79
CA PRO A 102 -3.53 -35.65 16.67
C PRO A 102 -2.53 -34.64 16.10
N TRP A 103 -1.97 -33.79 16.96
CA TRP A 103 -1.04 -32.73 16.55
C TRP A 103 0.19 -33.23 15.79
N GLU A 104 0.72 -34.39 16.18
CA GLU A 104 1.89 -35.00 15.52
C GLU A 104 1.58 -35.44 14.07
N GLN A 105 0.33 -35.81 13.77
CA GLN A 105 -0.09 -36.14 12.43
C GLN A 105 -0.09 -34.87 11.56
N ILE A 106 -0.70 -33.78 12.03
CA ILE A 106 -0.78 -32.50 11.31
C ILE A 106 0.62 -31.95 11.00
N LYS A 107 1.53 -31.96 11.98
CA LYS A 107 2.93 -31.54 11.75
C LYS A 107 3.60 -32.34 10.64
N THR A 108 3.43 -33.66 10.66
CA THR A 108 4.00 -34.54 9.63
C THR A 108 3.44 -34.22 8.25
N GLU A 109 2.13 -33.99 8.15
CA GLU A 109 1.46 -33.63 6.88
C GLU A 109 1.89 -32.26 6.35
N LEU A 110 2.18 -31.30 7.24
CA LEU A 110 2.63 -29.95 6.89
C LEU A 110 4.16 -29.82 6.74
N GLY A 111 4.93 -30.85 7.10
CA GLY A 111 6.40 -30.82 7.06
C GLY A 111 7.03 -29.90 8.11
N LEU A 112 6.40 -29.76 9.28
CA LEU A 112 6.83 -28.94 10.43
C LEU A 112 7.55 -29.75 11.51
#